data_AF-A0A9N7RPT2-F1
#
_entry.id   AF-A0A9N7RPT2-F1
#
_cell.length_a   1.000
_cell.length_b   1.000
_cell.length_c   1.000
_cell.angle_alpha   90.00
_cell.angle_beta   90.00
_cell.angle_gamma   90.00
#
_symmetry.space_group_name_H-M   'P 1'
#
loop_
_entity.id
_entity.type
_entity.pdbx_description
1 polymer ?
#
loop_
_entity_poly.entity_id
_entity_poly.type
_entity_poly.pdbx_seq_one_letter_code
_entity_poly.pdbx_strand_id
1 'polypeptide(L)'
;YLCKLKSYVRNKAHPEASIANTFLADECMVFCSRYLEGFSTKHNKPSRNEENQDHQESDLLGEVSSLFPPVGKPLGRPSSFILTDLEKLQAHRYVLYNCKAVIPYL
;
A
#
# COMPACT_ATOMS: atom_id res chain seq x y z
N TYR A 1 0.02 -19.50 13.91
CA TYR A 1 0.28 -20.89 13.45
C TYR A 1 -0.88 -21.49 12.67
N LEU A 2 -2.09 -21.59 13.25
CA LEU A 2 -3.25 -22.26 12.63
C LEU A 2 -3.69 -21.68 11.26
N CYS A 3 -3.63 -20.35 11.07
CA CYS A 3 -4.01 -19.71 9.80
C CYS A 3 -3.12 -20.16 8.62
N LYS A 4 -1.83 -20.39 8.86
CA LYS A 4 -0.87 -20.82 7.83
C LYS A 4 -1.17 -22.25 7.37
N LEU A 5 -1.39 -23.17 8.30
CA LEU A 5 -1.73 -24.56 7.98
C LEU A 5 -3.07 -24.66 7.23
N LYS A 6 -4.08 -23.88 7.63
CA LYS A 6 -5.36 -23.83 6.90
C LYS A 6 -5.19 -23.39 5.45
N SER A 7 -4.27 -22.46 5.16
CA SER A 7 -3.99 -22.02 3.79
C SER A 7 -3.32 -23.10 2.92
N TYR A 8 -2.74 -24.14 3.52
CA TYR A 8 -2.09 -25.25 2.83
C TYR A 8 -3.02 -26.43 2.51
N VAL A 9 -4.27 -26.43 3.02
CA VAL A 9 -5.26 -27.46 2.72
C VAL A 9 -5.99 -27.12 1.41
N ARG A 10 -5.48 -27.62 0.29
CA ARG A 10 -6.09 -27.57 -1.05
C ARG A 10 -7.02 -28.76 -1.32
N ASN A 11 -6.70 -29.93 -0.76
CA ASN A 11 -7.56 -31.11 -0.80
C ASN A 11 -8.10 -31.41 0.61
N LYS A 12 -9.41 -31.23 0.81
CA LYS A 12 -10.07 -31.48 2.10
C LYS A 12 -10.29 -32.96 2.41
N ALA A 13 -10.27 -33.84 1.40
CA ALA A 13 -10.38 -35.29 1.61
C ALA A 13 -9.11 -35.88 2.24
N HIS A 14 -7.96 -35.25 1.99
CA HIS A 14 -6.66 -35.65 2.54
C HIS A 14 -5.89 -34.42 3.06
N PRO A 15 -6.30 -33.85 4.21
CA PRO A 15 -5.78 -32.57 4.69
C PRO A 15 -4.29 -32.65 5.06
N GLU A 16 -3.85 -33.75 5.67
CA GLU A 16 -2.45 -33.96 6.06
C GLU A 16 -1.53 -34.05 4.85
N ALA A 17 -1.90 -34.88 3.86
CA ALA A 17 -1.16 -34.99 2.60
C ALA A 17 -1.14 -33.66 1.83
N SER A 18 -2.25 -32.91 1.85
CA SER A 18 -2.31 -31.59 1.23
C SER A 18 -1.36 -30.59 1.89
N ILE A 19 -1.29 -30.59 3.23
CA ILE A 19 -0.38 -29.72 3.98
C ILE A 19 1.06 -30.09 3.69
N ALA A 20 1.42 -31.37 3.76
CA ALA A 20 2.77 -31.86 3.52
C ALA A 20 3.26 -31.50 2.11
N ASN A 21 2.44 -31.75 1.09
CA ASN A 21 2.78 -31.42 -0.29
C ASN A 21 2.95 -29.92 -0.52
N THR A 22 2.07 -29.10 0.07
CA THR A 22 2.17 -27.64 -0.09
C THR A 22 3.39 -27.09 0.63
N PHE A 23 3.72 -27.63 1.81
CA PHE A 23 4.92 -27.26 2.56
C PHE A 23 6.19 -27.60 1.77
N LEU A 24 6.28 -28.83 1.24
CA LEU A 24 7.40 -29.26 0.40
C LEU A 24 7.55 -28.34 -0.82
N ALA A 25 6.45 -28.01 -1.49
CA ALA A 25 6.48 -27.09 -2.63
C ALA A 25 6.96 -25.68 -2.24
N ASP A 26 6.51 -25.13 -1.10
CA ASP A 26 6.94 -23.81 -0.62
C ASP A 26 8.45 -23.81 -0.31
N GLU A 27 8.97 -24.85 0.35
CA GLU A 27 10.41 -25.01 0.62
C GLU A 27 11.24 -25.17 -0.66
N CYS A 28 10.78 -25.99 -1.62
CA CYS A 28 11.44 -26.12 -2.92
C CYS A 28 11.52 -24.78 -3.65
N MET A 29 10.45 -23.98 -3.63
CA MET A 29 10.46 -22.65 -4.25
C MET A 29 11.39 -21.67 -3.55
N VAL A 30 11.47 -21.72 -2.21
CA VAL A 30 12.45 -20.94 -1.43
C VAL A 30 13.87 -21.37 -1.79
N PHE A 31 14.14 -22.67 -1.84
CA PHE A 31 15.44 -23.21 -2.21
C PHE A 31 15.84 -22.76 -3.62
N CYS A 32 14.98 -22.98 -4.61
CA CYS A 32 15.21 -22.55 -5.98
C CYS A 32 15.52 -21.06 -6.05
N SER A 33 14.81 -20.20 -5.31
CA SER A 33 15.03 -18.74 -5.36
C SER A 33 16.40 -18.28 -4.87
N ARG A 34 17.15 -19.12 -4.13
CA ARG A 34 18.51 -18.80 -3.69
C ARG A 34 19.57 -19.08 -4.76
N TYR A 35 19.26 -19.94 -5.72
CA TYR A 35 20.27 -20.48 -6.67
C TYR A 35 19.91 -20.25 -8.13
N LEU A 36 18.63 -20.10 -8.43
CA LEU A 36 18.14 -19.77 -9.75
C LEU A 36 17.81 -18.26 -9.74
N GLU A 37 18.32 -17.52 -10.72
CA GLU A 37 18.06 -16.10 -10.88
C GLU A 37 16.98 -15.86 -11.96
N GLY A 38 16.23 -14.76 -11.85
CA GLY A 38 15.34 -14.30 -12.92
C GLY A 38 13.88 -14.80 -12.90
N PHE A 39 13.42 -15.49 -11.85
CA PHE A 39 11.99 -15.82 -11.68
C PHE A 39 11.43 -15.21 -10.39
N SER A 40 10.18 -14.76 -10.49
CA SER A 40 9.49 -14.08 -9.41
C SER A 40 8.90 -15.09 -8.42
N THR A 41 9.45 -15.15 -7.21
CA THR A 41 8.86 -15.93 -6.10
C THR A 41 8.13 -15.02 -5.13
N LYS A 42 7.25 -15.60 -4.29
CA LYS A 42 6.60 -14.87 -3.19
C LYS A 42 7.60 -14.17 -2.25
N HIS A 43 8.83 -14.66 -2.21
CA HIS A 43 9.88 -14.19 -1.31
C HIS A 43 10.80 -13.13 -1.94
N ASN A 44 10.86 -13.06 -3.28
CA ASN A 44 11.63 -12.05 -4.02
C ASN A 44 10.76 -10.88 -4.54
N LYS A 45 9.43 -10.95 -4.36
CA LYS A 45 8.57 -9.83 -4.73
C LYS A 45 8.71 -8.72 -3.69
N PRO A 46 8.99 -7.47 -4.11
CA PRO A 46 8.94 -6.35 -3.20
C PRO A 46 7.56 -6.30 -2.54
N SER A 47 7.52 -5.91 -1.28
CA SER A 47 6.27 -5.68 -0.57
C SER A 47 5.34 -4.81 -1.41
N ARG A 48 4.03 -5.00 -1.26
CA ARG A 48 3.04 -4.15 -1.93
C ARG A 48 3.15 -2.66 -1.55
N ASN A 49 3.91 -2.37 -0.49
CA ASN A 49 4.24 -1.03 -0.01
C ASN A 49 5.73 -0.67 -0.21
N GLU A 50 6.52 -1.53 -0.86
CA GLU A 50 7.91 -1.18 -1.16
C GLU A 50 7.91 -0.07 -2.21
N GLU A 51 8.62 0.99 -1.84
CA GLU A 51 8.80 2.17 -2.66
C GLU A 51 9.66 1.77 -3.86
N ASN A 52 9.00 1.44 -4.96
CA ASN A 52 9.63 1.63 -6.25
C ASN A 52 9.96 3.12 -6.33
N GLN A 53 11.23 3.46 -6.19
CA GLN A 53 11.80 4.75 -6.56
C GLN A 53 11.79 4.89 -8.09
N ASP A 54 10.71 4.46 -8.75
CA ASP A 54 10.49 4.71 -10.16
C ASP A 54 9.97 6.13 -10.23
N HIS A 55 10.92 7.04 -10.38
CA HIS A 55 10.80 8.45 -10.68
C HIS A 55 9.76 8.74 -11.78
N GLN A 56 8.47 8.77 -11.46
CA GLN A 56 7.40 9.34 -12.32
C GLN A 56 6.23 9.90 -11.50
N GLU A 57 6.50 10.51 -10.35
CA GLU A 57 5.54 11.38 -9.65
C GLU A 57 5.97 12.86 -9.67
N SER A 58 6.98 13.22 -10.47
CA SER A 58 7.46 14.61 -10.57
C SER A 58 6.62 15.52 -11.46
N ASP A 59 5.75 14.96 -12.31
CA ASP A 59 5.13 15.77 -13.38
C ASP A 59 3.66 16.12 -13.10
N LEU A 60 3.09 15.66 -11.98
CA LEU A 60 1.71 16.00 -11.56
C LEU A 60 1.63 16.84 -10.28
N LEU A 61 2.70 16.94 -9.49
CA LEU A 61 2.78 17.84 -8.34
C LEU A 61 3.55 19.10 -8.74
N GLY A 62 2.81 20.08 -9.27
CA GLY A 62 3.26 21.47 -9.21
C GLY A 62 3.68 21.81 -7.78
N GLU A 63 4.86 22.41 -7.66
CA GLU A 63 5.40 23.11 -6.49
C GLU A 63 4.78 22.68 -5.15
N VAL A 64 5.37 21.65 -4.54
CA VAL A 64 4.91 21.08 -3.26
C VAL A 64 4.78 22.21 -2.24
N SER A 65 3.54 22.53 -1.85
CA SER A 65 3.28 23.61 -0.90
C SER A 65 4.01 23.30 0.41
N SER A 66 4.97 24.14 0.80
CA SER A 66 5.67 24.02 2.09
C SER A 66 4.72 24.15 3.28
N LEU A 67 3.54 24.73 3.05
CA LEU A 67 2.52 25.02 4.04
C LEU A 67 1.57 23.82 4.24
N PHE A 68 1.35 23.02 3.18
CA PHE A 68 0.57 21.78 3.22
C PHE A 68 1.35 20.66 2.54
N PRO A 69 2.39 20.11 3.21
CA PRO A 69 3.14 19.00 2.66
C PRO A 69 2.20 17.80 2.48
N PRO A 70 2.38 16.99 1.43
CA PRO A 70 1.61 15.77 1.26
C PRO A 70 1.85 14.84 2.45
N VAL A 71 0.78 14.53 3.20
CA VAL A 71 0.85 13.62 4.34
C VAL A 71 0.35 12.24 3.91
N GLY A 72 1.28 11.32 3.72
CA GLY A 72 1.00 9.93 3.38
C GLY A 72 0.81 9.67 1.87
N LYS A 73 0.52 8.40 1.55
CA LYS A 73 0.28 7.92 0.18
C LYS A 73 -1.20 7.52 0.04
N PRO A 74 -2.00 8.17 -0.83
CA PRO A 74 -3.40 7.80 -1.00
C PRO A 74 -3.51 6.36 -1.51
N LEU A 75 -4.34 5.55 -0.86
CA LEU A 75 -4.59 4.17 -1.27
C LEU A 75 -5.93 4.09 -2.01
N GLY A 76 -5.92 3.57 -3.24
CA GLY A 76 -7.14 3.30 -4.01
C GLY A 76 -7.27 4.16 -5.27
N ARG A 77 -8.43 4.04 -5.93
CA ARG A 77 -8.74 4.81 -7.14
C ARG A 77 -9.15 6.23 -6.74
N PRO A 78 -8.61 7.29 -7.38
CA PRO A 78 -9.04 8.66 -7.12
C PRO A 78 -10.52 8.84 -7.46
N SER A 79 -11.24 9.56 -6.62
CA SER A 79 -12.64 9.94 -6.83
C SER A 79 -12.82 11.42 -6.59
N SER A 80 -13.49 12.12 -7.50
CA SER A 80 -13.89 13.50 -7.32
C SER A 80 -15.26 13.57 -6.65
N PHE A 81 -15.44 14.54 -5.76
CA PHE A 81 -16.73 14.92 -5.21
C PHE A 81 -16.85 16.44 -5.23
N ILE A 82 -18.07 16.94 -5.32
CA ILE A 82 -18.35 18.37 -5.37
C ILE A 82 -18.84 18.79 -3.98
N LEU A 83 -18.16 19.77 -3.39
CA LEU A 83 -18.58 20.37 -2.12
C LEU A 83 -19.76 21.31 -2.33
N THR A 84 -20.73 21.25 -1.43
CA THR A 84 -21.79 22.26 -1.29
C THR A 84 -21.21 23.59 -0.80
N ASP A 85 -21.96 24.68 -0.94
CA ASP A 85 -21.50 26.01 -0.50
C ASP A 85 -21.21 26.06 1.01
N LEU A 86 -22.02 25.36 1.81
CA LEU A 86 -21.82 25.25 3.25
C LEU A 86 -20.52 24.50 3.58
N GLU A 87 -20.27 23.36 2.94
CA GLU A 87 -19.04 22.58 3.16
C GLU A 87 -17.80 23.33 2.70
N LYS A 88 -17.88 24.06 1.59
CA LYS A 88 -16.80 24.98 1.15
C LYS A 88 -16.51 26.01 2.23
N LEU A 89 -17.54 26.69 2.74
CA LEU A 89 -17.37 27.71 3.78
C LEU A 89 -16.76 27.11 5.06
N GLN A 90 -17.21 25.92 5.46
CA GLN A 90 -16.65 25.18 6.59
C GLN A 90 -15.17 24.81 6.37
N ALA A 91 -14.82 24.27 5.20
CA ALA A 91 -13.45 23.90 4.85
C ALA A 91 -12.53 25.13 4.84
N HIS A 92 -12.96 26.24 4.22
CA HIS A 92 -12.21 27.49 4.22
C HIS A 92 -11.98 28.01 5.65
N ARG A 93 -13.02 28.04 6.49
CA ARG A 93 -12.91 28.47 7.88
C ARG A 93 -11.95 27.58 8.65
N TYR A 94 -12.04 26.27 8.48
CA TYR A 94 -11.15 25.32 9.15
C TYR A 94 -9.68 25.58 8.83
N VAL A 95 -9.34 25.78 7.56
CA VAL A 95 -7.97 26.07 7.13
C VAL A 95 -7.44 27.35 7.77
N LEU A 96 -8.23 28.43 7.79
CA LEU A 96 -7.83 29.71 8.39
C LEU A 96 -7.50 29.56 9.88
N TYR A 97 -8.38 28.94 10.68
CA TYR A 97 -8.20 28.84 12.12
C TYR A 97 -7.17 27.79 12.57
N ASN A 98 -6.85 26.81 11.72
CA ASN A 98 -5.91 25.73 12.07
C ASN A 98 -4.53 25.90 11.42
N CYS A 99 -4.34 26.89 10.54
CA CYS A 99 -3.06 27.18 9.92
C CYS A 99 -2.28 28.24 10.71
N LYS A 100 -1.17 27.83 11.35
CA LYS A 100 -0.31 28.74 12.13
C LYS A 100 0.22 29.92 11.32
N ALA A 101 0.47 29.74 10.03
CA ALA A 101 0.99 30.78 9.15
C ALA A 101 -0.04 31.89 8.86
N VAL A 102 -1.33 31.61 9.04
CA VAL A 102 -2.42 32.56 8.78
C VAL A 102 -2.83 33.34 10.03
N ILE A 103 -2.48 32.85 11.23
CA ILE A 103 -2.78 33.50 12.53
C ILE A 103 -2.42 35.00 12.56
N PRO A 104 -1.28 35.48 12.01
CA PRO A 104 -0.94 36.90 12.03
C PRO A 104 -1.87 37.80 11.21
N TYR A 105 -2.71 37.23 10.34
CA TYR A 105 -3.57 37.94 9.40
C TYR A 105 -5.07 37.80 9.70
N LEU A 106 -5.41 37.13 10.81
CA LEU A 106 -6.77 36.99 11.34
C LEU A 106 -7.03 38.06 12.41
#